data_AF-A0A2T2TIF1-F1
#
_entry.id   AF-A0A2T2TIF1-F1
#
_cell.length_a   1.000
_cell.length_b   1.000
_cell.length_c   1.000
_cell.angle_alpha   90.00
_cell.angle_beta   90.00
_cell.angle_gamma   90.00
#
_symmetry.space_group_name_H-M   'P 1'
#
loop_
_entity.id
_entity.type
_entity.pdbx_description
1 polymer ?
#
loop_
_entity_poly.entity_id
_entity_poly.type
_entity_poly.pdbx_seq_one_letter_code
_entity_poly.pdbx_strand_id
1 'polypeptide(L)'
;ETDRTVQLVPVGINYYHLCRPGFKVSIVFGEPLRAPAYMEHYREHEAACVNALRDDLTAGMKDCMLVPEETDDYHERVDCINRHNESLSVPEMKEALQTPEELPPKDEHRPWLETLARGLNVLNAGPLWLTNVLMRWVDEPPFTASLKFAVGMFGLPLWWIGLFALLAGIFNWIVGVGIVVLAVGTMILHVLLVRLSNPPHPSVD
;
A
#
# COMPACT_ATOMS: atom_id res chain seq x y z
N GLU A 1 8.91 11.07 -35.84
CA GLU A 1 8.25 9.84 -36.29
C GLU A 1 8.83 8.71 -35.46
N THR A 2 8.07 8.18 -34.51
CA THR A 2 8.58 7.17 -33.58
C THR A 2 8.19 5.81 -34.12
N ASP A 3 9.05 5.22 -34.94
CA ASP A 3 8.91 3.87 -35.53
C ASP A 3 9.11 2.76 -34.47
N ARG A 4 8.46 2.91 -33.32
CA ARG A 4 8.55 1.95 -32.21
C ARG A 4 7.23 1.22 -32.09
N THR A 5 7.32 -0.10 -32.22
CA THR A 5 6.20 -1.01 -32.00
C THR A 5 5.65 -0.82 -30.59
N VAL A 6 4.36 -0.49 -30.48
CA VAL A 6 3.65 -0.38 -29.21
C VAL A 6 3.53 -1.76 -28.57
N GLN A 7 3.84 -1.85 -27.29
CA GLN A 7 3.68 -3.05 -26.47
C GLN A 7 2.78 -2.73 -25.28
N LEU A 8 1.93 -3.68 -24.91
CA LEU A 8 1.14 -3.63 -23.69
C LEU A 8 1.81 -4.55 -22.67
N VAL A 9 2.28 -3.99 -21.56
CA VAL A 9 2.96 -4.76 -20.52
C VAL A 9 1.96 -5.01 -19.38
N PRO A 10 1.62 -6.27 -19.06
CA PRO A 10 0.81 -6.58 -17.90
C PRO A 10 1.61 -6.27 -16.63
N VAL A 11 0.97 -5.60 -15.67
CA VAL A 11 1.59 -5.23 -14.40
C VAL A 11 0.71 -5.66 -13.25
N GLY A 12 1.26 -6.48 -12.34
CA GLY A 12 0.65 -6.82 -11.07
C GLY A 12 1.21 -5.96 -9.95
N ILE A 13 0.34 -5.28 -9.20
CA ILE A 13 0.72 -4.52 -8.00
C ILE A 13 0.18 -5.28 -6.80
N ASN A 14 1.09 -5.79 -5.96
CA ASN A 14 0.74 -6.61 -4.81
C ASN A 14 1.02 -5.82 -3.52
N TYR A 15 -0.05 -5.45 -2.82
CA TYR A 15 0.02 -4.79 -1.52
C TYR A 15 0.02 -5.84 -0.41
N TYR A 16 1.06 -5.83 0.43
CA TYR A 16 1.09 -6.69 1.62
C TYR A 16 0.22 -6.12 2.74
N HIS A 17 -0.23 -4.87 2.62
CA HIS A 17 -1.34 -4.33 3.38
C HIS A 17 -1.94 -3.13 2.63
N LEU A 18 -3.23 -3.19 2.27
CA LEU A 18 -3.85 -2.20 1.39
C LEU A 18 -3.95 -0.80 2.05
N CYS A 19 -4.31 -0.74 3.33
CA CYS A 19 -4.64 0.51 4.00
C CYS A 19 -3.60 1.03 5.01
N ARG A 20 -2.55 0.27 5.34
CA ARG A 20 -1.57 0.66 6.38
C ARG A 20 -0.21 0.96 5.77
N PRO A 21 0.44 2.07 6.15
CA PRO A 21 1.78 2.39 5.69
C PRO A 21 2.83 1.47 6.34
N GLY A 22 3.98 1.32 5.69
CA GLY A 22 5.13 0.57 6.23
C GLY A 22 5.14 -0.92 5.92
N PHE A 23 4.23 -1.39 5.07
CA PHE A 23 4.20 -2.75 4.53
C PHE A 23 4.79 -2.80 3.12
N LYS A 24 5.32 -3.97 2.74
CA LYS A 24 5.92 -4.21 1.42
C LYS A 24 4.88 -4.02 0.29
N VAL A 25 5.34 -3.46 -0.83
CA VAL A 25 4.61 -3.46 -2.09
C VAL A 25 5.53 -4.04 -3.15
N SER A 26 5.05 -5.01 -3.93
CA SER A 26 5.80 -5.56 -5.05
C SER A 26 5.09 -5.28 -6.37
N ILE A 27 5.82 -4.69 -7.31
CA ILE A 27 5.39 -4.42 -8.68
C ILE A 27 6.05 -5.46 -9.58
N VAL A 28 5.24 -6.21 -10.31
CA VAL A 28 5.66 -7.34 -11.13
C VAL A 28 5.28 -7.05 -12.57
N PHE A 29 6.25 -7.12 -13.48
CA PHE A 29 6.05 -6.92 -14.90
C PHE A 29 6.00 -8.29 -15.58
N GLY A 30 4.90 -8.58 -16.27
CA GLY A 30 4.75 -9.84 -17.02
C GLY A 30 5.26 -9.72 -18.45
N GLU A 31 4.94 -10.73 -19.25
CA GLU A 31 5.36 -10.79 -20.65
C GLU A 31 4.63 -9.73 -21.50
N PRO A 32 5.35 -8.87 -22.26
CA PRO A 32 4.71 -7.85 -23.09
C PRO A 32 3.90 -8.43 -24.26
N LEU A 33 2.65 -7.99 -24.40
CA LEU A 33 1.80 -8.27 -25.55
C LEU A 33 2.14 -7.30 -26.69
N ARG A 34 2.35 -7.84 -27.89
CA ARG A 34 2.64 -7.05 -29.08
C ARG A 34 1.36 -6.51 -29.71
N ALA A 35 1.12 -5.20 -29.62
CA ALA A 35 -0.08 -4.58 -30.20
C ALA A 35 -0.30 -4.91 -31.70
N PRO A 36 0.73 -4.99 -32.57
CA PRO A 36 0.51 -5.31 -33.98
C PRO A 36 -0.11 -6.70 -34.22
N ALA A 37 0.15 -7.69 -33.36
CA ALA A 37 -0.41 -9.04 -33.51
C ALA A 37 -1.94 -9.03 -33.45
N TYR A 38 -2.52 -8.07 -32.73
CA TYR A 38 -3.97 -7.88 -32.64
C TYR A 38 -4.51 -7.02 -33.80
N MET A 39 -3.69 -6.11 -34.36
CA MET A 39 -4.13 -5.20 -35.44
C MET A 39 -4.41 -5.90 -36.76
N GLU A 40 -3.83 -7.08 -36.99
CA GLU A 40 -4.13 -7.90 -38.17
C GLU A 40 -5.60 -8.36 -38.17
N HIS A 41 -6.15 -8.72 -37.00
CA HIS A 41 -7.53 -9.20 -36.85
C HIS A 41 -8.55 -8.09 -36.59
N TYR A 42 -8.09 -6.91 -36.12
CA TYR A 42 -8.96 -5.78 -35.80
C TYR A 42 -9.75 -5.26 -37.00
N ARG A 43 -9.18 -5.28 -38.20
CA ARG A 43 -9.82 -4.75 -39.42
C ARG A 43 -11.03 -5.54 -39.88
N GLU A 44 -11.11 -6.81 -39.50
CA GLU A 44 -12.18 -7.72 -39.92
C GLU A 44 -13.24 -7.87 -38.82
N HIS A 45 -12.81 -7.98 -37.55
CA HIS A 45 -13.69 -8.22 -36.41
C HIS A 45 -13.22 -7.43 -35.17
N GLU A 46 -13.41 -6.11 -35.20
CA GLU A 46 -12.99 -5.17 -34.14
C GLU A 46 -13.35 -5.65 -32.73
N ALA A 47 -14.62 -5.98 -32.49
CA ALA A 47 -15.09 -6.35 -31.15
C ALA A 47 -14.43 -7.64 -30.63
N ALA A 48 -14.23 -8.64 -31.51
CA ALA A 48 -13.57 -9.88 -31.13
C ALA A 48 -12.09 -9.65 -30.80
N CYS A 49 -11.41 -8.79 -31.57
CA CYS A 49 -10.03 -8.42 -31.33
C CYS A 49 -9.84 -7.68 -30.00
N VAL A 50 -10.72 -6.72 -29.68
CA VAL A 50 -10.64 -5.96 -28.41
C VAL A 50 -10.87 -6.88 -27.22
N ASN A 51 -11.84 -7.80 -27.32
CA ASN A 51 -12.10 -8.78 -26.26
C ASN A 51 -10.90 -9.72 -26.07
N ALA A 52 -10.32 -10.26 -27.15
CA ALA A 52 -9.14 -11.10 -27.06
C ALA A 52 -7.96 -10.38 -26.40
N LEU A 53 -7.67 -9.14 -26.82
CA LEU A 53 -6.61 -8.33 -26.21
C LEU A 53 -6.87 -8.08 -24.72
N ARG A 54 -8.10 -7.74 -24.35
CA ARG A 54 -8.49 -7.52 -22.95
C ARG A 54 -8.30 -8.80 -22.13
N ASP A 55 -8.73 -9.94 -22.66
CA ASP A 55 -8.70 -11.22 -21.95
C ASP A 55 -7.25 -11.70 -21.77
N ASP A 56 -6.40 -11.60 -22.80
CA ASP A 56 -4.97 -11.91 -22.72
C ASP A 56 -4.23 -10.98 -21.75
N LEU A 57 -4.54 -9.67 -21.78
CA LEU A 57 -3.97 -8.70 -20.85
C LEU A 57 -4.41 -9.01 -19.41
N THR A 58 -5.68 -9.37 -19.21
CA THR A 58 -6.23 -9.73 -17.90
C THR A 58 -5.55 -10.99 -17.36
N ALA A 59 -5.35 -12.01 -18.20
CA ALA A 59 -4.62 -13.22 -17.84
C ALA A 59 -3.18 -12.90 -17.41
N GLY A 60 -2.45 -12.12 -18.23
CA GLY A 60 -1.09 -11.69 -17.90
C GLY A 60 -1.00 -10.85 -16.61
N MET A 61 -2.00 -10.01 -16.34
CA MET A 61 -2.07 -9.24 -15.08
C MET A 61 -2.32 -10.16 -13.88
N LYS A 62 -3.23 -11.13 -13.99
CA LYS A 62 -3.51 -12.12 -12.94
C LYS A 62 -2.29 -12.97 -12.64
N ASP A 63 -1.50 -13.32 -13.66
CA ASP A 63 -0.25 -14.06 -13.47
C ASP A 63 0.79 -13.30 -12.65
N CYS A 64 0.75 -11.96 -12.69
CA CYS A 64 1.62 -11.09 -11.91
C CYS A 64 1.13 -10.84 -10.46
N MET A 65 -0.05 -11.36 -10.08
CA MET A 65 -0.64 -11.21 -8.76
C MET A 65 -0.37 -12.44 -7.88
N LEU A 66 -0.24 -12.23 -6.57
CA LEU A 66 -0.07 -13.28 -5.57
C LEU A 66 -1.36 -14.07 -5.34
N VAL A 67 -2.48 -13.35 -5.19
CA VAL A 67 -3.82 -13.92 -4.98
C VAL A 67 -4.80 -13.20 -5.94
N PRO A 68 -4.91 -13.67 -7.20
CA PRO A 68 -5.69 -12.98 -8.24
C PRO A 68 -7.21 -13.18 -8.16
N GLU A 69 -7.66 -14.27 -7.54
CA GLU A 69 -9.08 -14.66 -7.48
C GLU A 69 -9.56 -14.73 -6.04
N GLU A 70 -10.80 -14.30 -5.82
CA GLU A 70 -11.49 -14.41 -4.54
C GLU A 70 -12.18 -15.78 -4.43
N THR A 71 -11.39 -16.79 -4.08
CA THR A 71 -11.85 -18.15 -3.80
C THR A 71 -12.24 -18.31 -2.33
N ASP A 72 -12.86 -19.43 -1.94
CA ASP A 72 -13.29 -19.68 -0.56
C ASP A 72 -12.14 -19.57 0.47
N ASP A 73 -10.90 -19.85 0.04
CA ASP A 73 -9.66 -19.78 0.83
C ASP A 73 -8.91 -18.43 0.68
N TYR A 74 -9.53 -17.42 0.05
CA TYR A 74 -8.90 -16.14 -0.24
C TYR A 74 -8.30 -15.47 0.99
N HIS A 75 -9.08 -15.37 2.07
CA HIS A 75 -8.63 -14.71 3.30
C HIS A 75 -7.47 -15.45 3.97
N GLU A 76 -7.47 -16.78 3.93
CA GLU A 76 -6.37 -17.59 4.47
C GLU A 76 -5.07 -17.33 3.71
N ARG A 77 -5.13 -17.35 2.37
CA ARG A 77 -3.98 -17.04 1.51
C ARG A 77 -3.49 -15.61 1.71
N VAL A 78 -4.39 -14.65 1.87
CA VAL A 78 -4.02 -13.25 2.15
C VAL A 78 -3.37 -13.09 3.53
N ASP A 79 -3.83 -13.81 4.56
CA ASP A 79 -3.22 -13.78 5.90
C ASP A 79 -1.82 -14.42 5.92
N CYS A 80 -1.53 -15.38 5.04
CA CYS A 80 -0.18 -15.90 4.83
C CYS A 80 0.79 -14.84 4.26
N ILE A 81 0.29 -13.76 3.64
CA ILE A 81 1.09 -12.60 3.22
C ILE A 81 1.35 -11.72 4.44
N ASN A 82 2.34 -12.12 5.25
CA ASN A 82 2.69 -11.47 6.51
C ASN A 82 4.21 -11.26 6.66
N ARG A 83 4.63 -10.65 7.77
CA ARG A 83 6.04 -10.26 8.02
C ARG A 83 7.04 -11.42 8.02
N HIS A 84 6.59 -12.64 8.34
CA HIS A 84 7.47 -13.81 8.39
C HIS A 84 7.77 -14.31 6.98
N ASN A 85 6.84 -14.07 6.06
CA ASN A 85 6.91 -14.55 4.69
C ASN A 85 7.28 -13.41 3.70
N GLU A 86 7.31 -12.14 4.16
CA GLU A 86 7.54 -10.98 3.28
C GLU A 86 8.92 -10.94 2.62
N SER A 87 9.89 -11.71 3.10
CA SER A 87 11.21 -11.83 2.47
C SER A 87 11.21 -12.67 1.20
N LEU A 88 10.19 -13.51 0.98
CA LEU A 88 10.10 -14.35 -0.21
C LEU A 88 9.98 -13.49 -1.47
N SER A 89 10.59 -13.97 -2.57
CA SER A 89 10.35 -13.41 -3.89
C SER A 89 8.91 -13.70 -4.33
N VAL A 90 8.40 -12.94 -5.31
CA VAL A 90 7.03 -13.12 -5.80
C VAL A 90 6.78 -14.56 -6.32
N PRO A 91 7.67 -15.17 -7.13
CA PRO A 91 7.47 -16.55 -7.57
C PRO A 91 7.41 -17.55 -6.41
N GLU A 92 8.34 -17.45 -5.45
CA GLU A 92 8.38 -18.33 -4.27
C GLU A 92 7.14 -18.16 -3.40
N MET A 93 6.68 -16.91 -3.20
CA MET A 93 5.45 -16.64 -2.48
C MET A 93 4.23 -17.20 -3.22
N LYS A 94 4.15 -17.05 -4.54
CA LYS A 94 3.03 -17.56 -5.34
C LYS A 94 2.94 -19.09 -5.26
N GLU A 95 4.07 -19.78 -5.22
CA GLU A 95 4.14 -21.23 -5.01
C GLU A 95 3.73 -21.61 -3.58
N ALA A 96 4.29 -20.95 -2.56
CA ALA A 96 3.98 -21.23 -1.16
C ALA A 96 2.51 -20.96 -0.79
N LEU A 97 1.85 -20.02 -1.47
CA LEU A 97 0.42 -19.75 -1.30
C LEU A 97 -0.50 -20.84 -1.86
N GLN A 98 0.04 -21.86 -2.53
CA GLN A 98 -0.72 -23.06 -2.93
C GLN A 98 -0.87 -24.05 -1.77
N THR A 99 0.04 -23.99 -0.78
CA THR A 99 0.03 -24.81 0.44
C THR A 99 0.10 -23.92 1.68
N PRO A 100 -0.93 -23.09 1.95
CA PRO A 100 -0.90 -22.08 3.01
C PRO A 100 -0.65 -22.65 4.41
N GLU A 101 -1.04 -23.92 4.65
CA GLU A 101 -0.80 -24.63 5.93
C GLU A 101 0.69 -24.78 6.29
N GLU A 102 1.59 -24.78 5.30
CA GLU A 102 3.04 -24.90 5.52
C GLU A 102 3.69 -23.55 5.85
N LEU A 103 3.00 -22.44 5.62
CA LEU A 103 3.49 -21.10 5.88
C LEU A 103 3.30 -20.70 7.36
N PRO A 104 4.29 -20.02 7.96
CA PRO A 104 4.11 -19.39 9.26
C PRO A 104 2.85 -18.51 9.29
N PRO A 105 1.93 -18.75 10.25
CA PRO A 105 0.72 -17.95 10.35
C PRO A 105 1.05 -16.52 10.79
N LYS A 106 0.11 -15.62 10.50
CA LYS A 106 0.19 -14.23 10.96
C LYS A 106 0.09 -14.16 12.49
N ASP A 107 0.94 -13.35 13.12
CA ASP A 107 0.88 -13.17 14.57
C ASP A 107 -0.48 -12.59 15.02
N GLU A 108 -0.82 -12.77 16.29
CA GLU A 108 -2.04 -12.19 16.85
C GLU A 108 -2.03 -10.65 16.82
N HIS A 109 -3.19 -10.05 16.53
CA HIS A 109 -3.37 -8.62 16.55
C HIS A 109 -3.30 -8.05 17.98
N ARG A 110 -2.52 -6.98 18.17
CA ARG A 110 -2.29 -6.33 19.48
C ARG A 110 -2.86 -4.91 19.49
N PRO A 111 -4.18 -4.72 19.69
CA PRO A 111 -4.84 -3.41 19.57
C PRO A 111 -4.40 -2.38 20.62
N TRP A 112 -3.87 -2.85 21.76
CA TRP A 112 -3.35 -1.96 22.82
C TRP A 112 -2.13 -1.16 22.35
N LEU A 113 -1.31 -1.70 21.43
CA LEU A 113 -0.17 -1.00 20.85
C LEU A 113 -0.62 0.19 20.00
N GLU A 114 -1.72 0.06 19.24
CA GLU A 114 -2.28 1.19 18.47
C GLU A 114 -2.84 2.28 19.39
N THR A 115 -3.48 1.86 20.48
CA THR A 115 -3.99 2.77 21.50
C THR A 115 -2.85 3.56 22.16
N LEU A 116 -1.78 2.86 22.56
CA LEU A 116 -0.56 3.47 23.09
C LEU A 116 0.09 4.41 22.07
N ALA A 117 0.21 3.98 20.82
CA ALA A 117 0.76 4.77 19.73
C ALA A 117 0.00 6.09 19.55
N ARG A 118 -1.33 6.06 19.64
CA ARG A 118 -2.16 7.27 19.56
C ARG A 118 -1.96 8.18 20.77
N GLY A 119 -1.88 7.60 21.97
CA GLY A 119 -1.67 8.34 23.22
C GLY A 119 -0.30 9.00 23.35
N LEU A 120 0.75 8.42 22.76
CA LEU A 120 2.10 9.00 22.76
C LEU A 120 2.28 10.10 21.70
N ASN A 121 1.44 10.11 20.66
CA ASN A 121 1.61 10.96 19.49
C ASN A 121 0.81 12.29 19.56
N VAL A 122 0.64 12.84 20.76
CA VAL A 122 -0.16 14.07 21.01
C VAL A 122 0.41 15.29 20.28
N LEU A 123 1.75 15.37 20.15
CA LEU A 123 2.41 16.46 19.43
C LEU A 123 2.08 16.51 17.94
N ASN A 124 1.58 15.40 17.38
CA ASN A 124 1.17 15.30 15.98
C ASN A 124 -0.35 15.13 15.84
N ALA A 125 -1.13 15.51 16.86
CA ALA A 125 -2.58 15.38 16.85
C ALA A 125 -3.24 16.11 15.67
N GLY A 126 -2.71 17.26 15.24
CA GLY A 126 -3.25 18.04 14.11
C GLY A 126 -3.25 17.25 12.78
N PRO A 127 -2.07 16.82 12.29
CA PRO A 127 -1.97 15.99 11.09
C PRO A 127 -2.77 14.69 11.20
N LEU A 128 -2.76 14.02 12.36
CA LEU A 128 -3.55 12.79 12.56
C LEU A 128 -5.05 13.07 12.47
N TRP A 129 -5.54 14.15 13.08
CA TRP A 129 -6.92 14.58 12.94
C TRP A 129 -7.26 14.88 11.48
N LEU A 130 -6.40 15.60 10.77
CA LEU A 130 -6.58 15.89 9.34
C LEU A 130 -6.66 14.61 8.50
N THR A 131 -5.81 13.61 8.77
CA THR A 131 -5.90 12.31 8.09
C THR A 131 -7.25 11.65 8.34
N ASN A 132 -7.76 11.65 9.58
CA ASN A 132 -9.04 11.05 9.93
C ASN A 132 -10.22 11.77 9.27
N VAL A 133 -10.15 13.09 9.12
CA VAL A 133 -11.19 13.88 8.43
C VAL A 133 -11.20 13.55 6.94
N LEU A 134 -10.04 13.57 6.29
CA LEU A 134 -9.94 13.30 4.85
C LEU A 134 -10.31 11.85 4.51
N MET A 135 -9.97 10.88 5.36
CA MET A 135 -10.34 9.47 5.15
C MET A 135 -11.84 9.24 5.17
N ARG A 136 -12.62 10.08 5.84
CA ARG A 136 -14.10 9.97 5.81
C ARG A 136 -14.69 10.36 4.46
N TRP A 137 -13.91 10.97 3.56
CA TRP A 137 -14.36 11.41 2.24
C TRP A 137 -13.97 10.41 1.15
N VAL A 138 -13.34 9.30 1.53
CA VAL A 138 -12.78 8.31 0.63
C VAL A 138 -13.41 6.97 0.97
N ASP A 139 -14.27 6.47 0.09
CA ASP A 139 -14.87 5.15 0.24
C ASP A 139 -13.92 4.05 -0.27
N GLU A 140 -13.02 4.38 -1.21
CA GLU A 140 -12.13 3.44 -1.88
C GLU A 140 -10.90 3.04 -1.01
N PRO A 141 -10.76 1.76 -0.61
CA PRO A 141 -9.63 1.29 0.18
C PRO A 141 -8.24 1.59 -0.44
N PRO A 142 -8.02 1.43 -1.77
CA PRO A 142 -6.72 1.72 -2.38
C PRO A 142 -6.30 3.19 -2.29
N PHE A 143 -7.26 4.12 -2.29
CA PHE A 143 -6.94 5.55 -2.21
C PHE A 143 -6.57 5.99 -0.78
N THR A 144 -7.01 5.24 0.23
CA THR A 144 -6.72 5.51 1.64
C THR A 144 -5.21 5.57 1.92
N ALA A 145 -4.42 4.65 1.38
CA ALA A 145 -2.97 4.66 1.57
C ALA A 145 -2.29 5.86 0.90
N SER A 146 -2.68 6.18 -0.33
CA SER A 146 -2.17 7.33 -1.09
C SER A 146 -2.48 8.66 -0.40
N LEU A 147 -3.69 8.79 0.16
CA LEU A 147 -4.09 9.98 0.92
C LEU A 147 -3.30 10.11 2.24
N LYS A 148 -3.11 9.01 2.98
CA LYS A 148 -2.23 8.99 4.17
C LYS A 148 -0.81 9.44 3.82
N PHE A 149 -0.29 8.96 2.69
CA PHE A 149 1.02 9.36 2.19
C PHE A 149 1.06 10.86 1.85
N ALA A 150 0.06 11.41 1.16
CA ALA A 150 -0.01 12.83 0.82
C ALA A 150 -0.07 13.70 2.09
N VAL A 151 -0.90 13.35 3.07
CA VAL A 151 -0.96 14.09 4.35
C VAL A 151 0.34 13.94 5.14
N GLY A 152 0.98 12.77 5.09
CA GLY A 152 2.31 12.59 5.68
C GLY A 152 3.38 13.48 5.02
N MET A 153 3.38 13.55 3.69
CA MET A 153 4.37 14.28 2.90
C MET A 153 4.20 15.80 3.00
N PHE A 154 2.96 16.31 3.02
CA PHE A 154 2.69 17.75 3.04
C PHE A 154 2.23 18.25 4.41
N GLY A 155 1.34 17.52 5.07
CA GLY A 155 0.75 17.93 6.35
C GLY A 155 1.75 17.92 7.50
N LEU A 156 2.60 16.90 7.62
CA LEU A 156 3.57 16.82 8.73
C LEU A 156 4.66 17.89 8.66
N PRO A 157 5.34 18.14 7.52
CA PRO A 157 6.34 19.20 7.47
C PRO A 157 5.77 20.58 7.77
N LEU A 158 4.59 20.90 7.21
CA LEU A 158 3.91 22.17 7.50
C LEU A 158 3.54 22.29 8.97
N TRP A 159 3.08 21.21 9.59
CA TRP A 159 2.78 21.18 11.02
C TRP A 159 4.02 21.42 11.88
N TRP A 160 5.13 20.74 11.59
CA TRP A 160 6.38 20.92 12.34
C TRP A 160 6.99 22.30 12.16
N ILE A 161 6.89 22.90 10.96
CA ILE A 161 7.29 24.30 10.73
C ILE A 161 6.43 25.24 11.57
N GLY A 162 5.12 25.04 11.60
CA GLY A 162 4.21 25.82 12.43
C GLY A 162 4.51 25.68 13.94
N LEU A 163 4.75 24.45 14.40
CA LEU A 163 5.11 24.14 15.78
C LEU A 163 6.44 24.79 16.17
N PHE A 164 7.44 24.72 15.30
CA PHE A 164 8.72 25.40 15.47
C PHE A 164 8.53 26.92 15.59
N ALA A 165 7.87 27.54 14.62
CA ALA A 165 7.69 28.98 14.56
C ALA A 165 6.96 29.51 15.80
N LEU A 166 5.90 28.82 16.24
CA LEU A 166 5.14 29.16 17.43
C LEU A 166 6.00 29.12 18.70
N LEU A 167 6.70 28.00 18.92
CA LEU A 167 7.48 27.79 20.14
C LEU A 167 8.76 28.62 20.18
N ALA A 168 9.41 28.82 19.03
CA ALA A 168 10.56 29.70 18.90
C ALA A 168 10.18 31.16 19.18
N GLY A 169 8.98 31.59 18.77
CA GLY A 169 8.47 32.94 19.02
C GLY A 169 8.06 33.20 20.47
N ILE A 170 7.50 32.20 21.16
CA ILE A 170 7.07 32.32 22.56
C ILE A 170 8.25 32.16 23.54
N PHE A 171 9.15 31.22 23.26
CA PHE A 171 10.27 30.88 24.12
C PHE A 171 11.60 31.27 23.45
N ASN A 172 12.24 30.31 22.78
CA ASN A 172 13.45 30.52 21.99
C ASN A 172 13.58 29.37 20.99
N TRP A 173 14.49 29.54 20.03
CA TRP A 173 14.70 28.57 18.97
C TRP A 173 15.16 27.19 19.47
N ILE A 174 15.87 27.10 20.60
CA ILE A 174 16.33 25.81 21.17
C ILE A 174 15.12 24.99 21.64
N VAL A 175 14.17 25.62 22.34
CA VAL A 175 12.92 24.97 22.76
C VAL A 175 12.11 24.54 21.53
N GLY A 176 12.01 25.41 20.52
CA GLY A 176 11.34 25.10 19.26
C GLY A 176 11.92 23.86 18.57
N VAL A 177 13.24 23.81 18.40
CA VAL A 177 13.92 22.63 17.82
C VAL A 177 13.69 21.39 18.68
N GLY A 178 13.87 21.50 20.00
CA GLY A 178 13.72 20.36 20.91
C GLY A 178 12.33 19.70 20.83
N ILE A 179 11.27 20.51 20.77
CA ILE A 179 9.90 19.99 20.63
C ILE A 179 9.64 19.41 19.25
N VAL A 180 10.17 19.99 18.17
CA VAL A 180 10.03 19.39 16.83
C VAL A 180 10.75 18.05 16.75
N VAL A 181 11.96 17.92 17.29
CA VAL A 181 12.67 16.64 17.34
C VAL A 181 11.86 15.59 18.12
N LEU A 182 11.26 15.99 19.25
CA LEU A 182 10.37 15.11 20.01
C LEU A 182 9.10 14.73 19.21
N ALA A 183 8.51 15.67 18.48
CA ALA A 183 7.35 15.42 17.62
C ALA A 183 7.69 14.45 16.48
N VAL A 184 8.85 14.60 15.83
CA VAL A 184 9.33 13.65 14.82
C VAL A 184 9.56 12.26 15.44
N GLY A 185 10.24 12.20 16.59
CA GLY A 185 10.52 10.94 17.29
C GLY A 185 9.25 10.19 17.71
N THR A 186 8.25 10.91 18.24
CA THR A 186 6.95 10.32 18.60
C THR A 186 6.16 9.85 17.37
N MET A 187 6.28 10.53 16.22
CA MET A 187 5.68 10.06 14.97
C MET A 187 6.35 8.79 14.44
N ILE A 188 7.67 8.70 14.49
CA ILE A 188 8.40 7.47 14.12
C ILE A 188 7.98 6.31 15.04
N LEU A 189 7.94 6.55 16.35
CA LEU A 189 7.49 5.56 17.32
C LEU A 189 6.05 5.13 17.04
N HIS A 190 5.16 6.05 16.68
CA HIS A 190 3.78 5.75 16.30
C HIS A 190 3.72 4.76 15.14
N VAL A 191 4.46 5.03 14.06
CA VAL A 191 4.50 4.14 12.88
C VAL A 191 5.04 2.76 13.25
N LEU A 192 6.10 2.69 14.06
CA LEU A 192 6.66 1.42 14.52
C LEU A 192 5.69 0.62 15.41
N LEU A 193 5.01 1.28 16.34
CA LEU A 193 4.02 0.64 17.21
C LEU A 193 2.82 0.11 16.44
N VAL A 194 2.34 0.85 15.43
CA VAL A 194 1.28 0.38 14.53
C VAL A 194 1.76 -0.78 13.65
N ARG A 195 3.03 -0.81 13.24
CA ARG A 195 3.58 -1.98 12.53
C ARG A 195 3.70 -3.20 13.45
N LEU A 196 4.06 -2.99 14.71
CA LEU A 196 4.16 -4.04 15.73
C LEU A 196 2.78 -4.53 16.22
N SER A 197 1.72 -3.72 16.08
CA SER A 197 0.35 -4.14 16.44
C SER A 197 -0.20 -5.25 15.56
N ASN A 198 0.44 -5.51 14.41
CA ASN A 198 0.00 -6.49 13.42
C ASN A 198 -1.48 -6.34 13.03
N PRO A 199 -1.86 -5.22 12.39
CA PRO A 199 -3.25 -4.98 12.02
C PRO A 199 -3.79 -6.11 11.10
N PRO A 200 -5.06 -6.49 11.25
CA PRO A 200 -5.71 -7.41 10.31
C PRO A 200 -5.75 -6.78 8.91
N HIS A 201 -5.73 -7.62 7.88
CA HIS A 201 -5.98 -7.13 6.53
C HIS A 201 -7.41 -6.58 6.46
N PRO A 202 -7.65 -5.47 5.75
CA PRO A 202 -9.00 -4.95 5.60
C PRO A 202 -9.84 -5.95 4.79
N SER A 203 -11.14 -6.07 5.11
CA SER A 203 -12.07 -6.71 4.17
C SER A 203 -12.13 -5.87 2.91
N VAL A 204 -12.07 -6.53 1.76
CA VAL A 204 -12.27 -5.92 0.45
C VAL A 204 -13.60 -6.48 -0.01
N ASP A 205 -14.69 -5.82 0.40
CA ASP A 205 -16.05 -6.08 -0.12
C ASP A 205 -16.30 -5.20 -1.37
#